data_AF-A0A2G6QTN9-F1
#
_entry.id   AF-A0A2G6QTN9-F1
#
_cell.length_a   1.000
_cell.length_b   1.000
_cell.length_c   1.000
_cell.angle_alpha   90.00
_cell.angle_beta   90.00
_cell.angle_gamma   90.00
#
_symmetry.space_group_name_H-M   'P 1'
#
loop_
_entity.id
_entity.type
_entity.pdbx_description
1 polymer ?
#
loop_
_entity_poly.entity_id
_entity_poly.type
_entity_poly.pdbx_seq_one_letter_code
_entity_poly.pdbx_strand_id
1 'polypeptide(L)'
;GADILSLALLTPPAEWGADVVFGSTQRWGIPMFFGGPSAGYFATKEEYKRSVPGRIIGGKCAYRMALQTREQHIKREKATSNICTAQALLATMAGFYTVYHGAKGIQTIAQKIHSYATYLSEVLAMYGFTQLNENFFDTLKISLPENVTIGQLKAIALREKVNFNYFEDNHFGISIDETTTLNDINTLITIFAESVGNNPVLLEEEVEELKSFDEKFDRQTPYLTNEVFAKYHTETEMMRYIKKLERRDLSLTHSMISLGSCTMKLNAASEMLPMSNSNFANIHPLAPKSQTEGYSELIQNLESYLSEITGLEATSVQPNSGAAGEFTGLLTIKSYHSQQGEDNRNLVLIPASAHGTNPASAVQCGYQPVVVKCDERGNVDLAEWKQKAKESGENLAACMITYPSTHGIFEQDVKEMCEIVHQFGGQVYLDGANMNAQVGLTNPGVIGADVCHLNLHKTFAIPHGGGGPGVGSISVVQHLIEFLPSTTFGNNTVSASPYGSAGVLPITYGYIRMMGAEGLKQATETAILSANYLASKLKGSYGIV
;
A
#
# COMPACT_ATOMS: atom_id res chain seq x y z
N GLY A 1 -11.40 -9.91 9.28
CA GLY A 1 -9.94 -9.84 9.37
C GLY A 1 -9.48 -10.39 10.71
N ALA A 2 -8.26 -10.88 10.81
CA ALA A 2 -7.69 -11.38 12.07
C ALA A 2 -6.24 -10.89 12.26
N ASP A 3 -5.86 -10.57 13.50
CA ASP A 3 -4.49 -10.18 13.85
C ASP A 3 -3.61 -11.41 13.98
N ILE A 4 -2.51 -11.45 13.22
CA ILE A 4 -1.69 -12.66 13.10
C ILE A 4 -0.93 -13.04 14.39
N LEU A 5 -0.67 -12.06 15.27
CA LEU A 5 0.00 -12.30 16.54
C LEU A 5 -0.97 -12.82 17.59
N SER A 6 -2.21 -12.31 17.61
CA SER A 6 -3.27 -12.84 18.47
C SER A 6 -3.54 -14.33 18.21
N LEU A 7 -3.44 -14.74 16.93
CA LEU A 7 -3.62 -16.13 16.53
C LEU A 7 -2.51 -17.06 17.03
N ALA A 8 -1.43 -16.55 17.64
CA ALA A 8 -0.47 -17.38 18.35
C ALA A 8 -1.10 -18.04 19.59
N LEU A 9 -2.03 -17.35 20.26
CA LEU A 9 -2.71 -17.82 21.47
C LEU A 9 -4.16 -18.25 21.22
N LEU A 10 -4.82 -17.65 20.22
CA LEU A 10 -6.24 -17.86 19.96
C LEU A 10 -6.51 -18.97 18.93
N THR A 11 -7.60 -19.72 19.13
CA THR A 11 -8.15 -20.68 18.17
C THR A 11 -8.24 -20.03 16.78
N PRO A 12 -7.55 -20.55 15.76
CA PRO A 12 -7.44 -19.88 14.47
C PRO A 12 -8.75 -19.93 13.69
N PRO A 13 -9.00 -18.97 12.77
CA PRO A 13 -10.32 -18.82 12.19
C PRO A 13 -10.81 -19.98 11.33
N ALA A 14 -9.96 -20.91 10.92
CA ALA A 14 -10.40 -22.11 10.21
C ALA A 14 -11.23 -23.04 11.12
N GLU A 15 -10.94 -23.08 12.42
CA GLU A 15 -11.52 -24.04 13.36
C GLU A 15 -12.95 -23.69 13.79
N TRP A 16 -13.34 -22.41 13.68
CA TRP A 16 -14.73 -21.97 13.86
C TRP A 16 -15.48 -21.75 12.52
N GLY A 17 -14.90 -22.19 11.39
CA GLY A 17 -15.59 -22.27 10.10
C GLY A 17 -15.38 -21.12 9.10
N ALA A 18 -14.37 -20.25 9.25
CA ALA A 18 -14.14 -19.18 8.28
C ALA A 18 -13.60 -19.70 6.93
N ASP A 19 -14.17 -19.24 5.82
CA ASP A 19 -13.75 -19.58 4.46
C ASP A 19 -12.57 -18.74 3.96
N VAL A 20 -12.47 -17.51 4.45
CA VAL A 20 -11.47 -16.51 4.06
C VAL A 20 -11.00 -15.78 5.31
N VAL A 21 -9.68 -15.64 5.45
CA VAL A 21 -9.04 -14.89 6.52
C VAL A 21 -8.04 -13.92 5.91
N PHE A 22 -8.03 -12.69 6.38
CA PHE A 22 -7.12 -11.66 5.93
C PHE A 22 -6.74 -10.75 7.08
N GLY A 23 -5.64 -10.03 6.94
CA GLY A 23 -5.17 -9.08 7.93
C GLY A 23 -3.84 -8.48 7.53
N SER A 24 -3.19 -7.78 8.46
CA SER A 24 -1.84 -7.24 8.27
C SER A 24 -0.81 -8.15 8.91
N THR A 25 0.37 -8.25 8.29
CA THR A 25 1.56 -8.83 8.93
C THR A 25 2.51 -7.75 9.46
N GLN A 26 2.05 -6.50 9.61
CA GLN A 26 2.92 -5.38 10.02
C GLN A 26 3.63 -5.66 11.36
N ARG A 27 2.90 -6.13 12.37
CA ARG A 27 3.49 -6.46 13.68
C ARG A 27 4.41 -7.69 13.69
N TRP A 28 4.68 -8.31 12.55
CA TRP A 28 5.80 -9.23 12.36
C TRP A 28 7.05 -8.47 11.90
N GLY A 29 7.56 -7.61 12.78
CA GLY A 29 8.85 -6.94 12.59
C GLY A 29 8.91 -5.88 11.48
N ILE A 30 7.78 -5.30 11.09
CA ILE A 30 7.72 -4.21 10.11
C ILE A 30 7.39 -2.90 10.86
N PRO A 31 8.11 -1.79 10.63
CA PRO A 31 7.75 -0.50 11.24
C PRO A 31 6.37 0.02 10.82
N MET A 32 5.79 0.92 11.62
CA MET A 32 4.47 1.51 11.36
C MET A 32 4.46 2.41 10.12
N PHE A 33 5.58 3.10 9.85
CA PHE A 33 5.82 3.91 8.66
C PHE A 33 4.69 4.89 8.30
N PHE A 34 4.00 5.43 9.30
CA PHE A 34 2.84 6.30 9.14
C PHE A 34 1.77 5.71 8.19
N GLY A 35 1.60 4.38 8.22
CA GLY A 35 0.59 3.64 7.46
C GLY A 35 1.15 2.53 6.59
N GLY A 36 2.43 2.58 6.23
CA GLY A 36 3.07 1.51 5.48
C GLY A 36 4.32 1.95 4.72
N PRO A 37 4.98 1.02 4.03
CA PRO A 37 4.37 -0.19 3.50
C PRO A 37 4.32 -1.35 4.51
N SER A 38 3.34 -2.24 4.33
CA SER A 38 3.19 -3.48 5.09
C SER A 38 2.47 -4.52 4.25
N ALA A 39 2.81 -5.79 4.42
CA ALA A 39 2.14 -6.86 3.69
C ALA A 39 0.80 -7.22 4.33
N GLY A 40 -0.27 -7.19 3.53
CA GLY A 40 -1.51 -7.86 3.89
C GLY A 40 -1.40 -9.36 3.62
N TYR A 41 -1.91 -10.20 4.51
CA TYR A 41 -2.08 -11.62 4.24
C TYR A 41 -3.52 -11.91 3.81
N PHE A 42 -3.67 -12.92 2.95
CA PHE A 42 -4.95 -13.45 2.51
C PHE A 42 -4.85 -14.97 2.41
N ALA A 43 -5.71 -15.67 3.16
CA ALA A 43 -5.78 -17.12 3.18
C ALA A 43 -7.23 -17.56 2.95
N THR A 44 -7.42 -18.70 2.29
CA THR A 44 -8.74 -19.24 1.99
C THR A 44 -8.68 -20.76 1.86
N LYS A 45 -9.85 -21.41 1.80
CA LYS A 45 -9.96 -22.84 1.50
C LYS A 45 -9.40 -23.17 0.11
N GLU A 46 -8.87 -24.38 -0.02
CA GLU A 46 -8.26 -24.89 -1.26
C GLU A 46 -9.22 -24.84 -2.46
N GLU A 47 -10.52 -25.00 -2.25
CA GLU A 47 -11.54 -24.93 -3.31
C GLU A 47 -11.58 -23.56 -4.00
N TYR A 48 -11.24 -22.48 -3.30
CA TYR A 48 -11.25 -21.10 -3.82
C TYR A 48 -9.93 -20.68 -4.46
N LYS A 49 -8.92 -21.55 -4.55
CA LYS A 49 -7.58 -21.21 -5.08
C LYS A 49 -7.57 -20.57 -6.46
N ARG A 50 -8.60 -20.84 -7.29
CA ARG A 50 -8.75 -20.27 -8.63
C ARG A 50 -9.27 -18.82 -8.63
N SER A 51 -9.78 -18.36 -7.49
CA SER A 51 -10.34 -17.01 -7.28
C SER A 51 -9.45 -16.13 -6.43
N VAL A 52 -8.35 -16.66 -5.89
CA VAL A 52 -7.41 -15.89 -5.04
C VAL A 52 -6.82 -14.70 -5.82
N PRO A 53 -6.79 -13.49 -5.25
CA PRO A 53 -6.14 -12.34 -5.86
C PRO A 53 -4.61 -12.43 -5.76
N GLY A 54 -3.90 -11.88 -6.74
CA GLY A 54 -2.45 -11.75 -6.72
C GLY A 54 -1.65 -13.05 -6.88
N ARG A 55 -0.36 -12.95 -6.56
CA ARG A 55 0.65 -13.99 -6.82
C ARG A 55 0.60 -15.08 -5.76
N ILE A 56 0.82 -16.33 -6.19
CA ILE A 56 0.97 -17.49 -5.30
C ILE A 56 2.26 -18.21 -5.69
N ILE A 57 3.10 -18.53 -4.71
CA ILE A 57 4.31 -19.35 -4.93
C ILE A 57 3.95 -20.82 -4.73
N GLY A 58 4.37 -21.67 -5.67
CA GLY A 58 4.22 -23.12 -5.59
C GLY A 58 5.48 -23.87 -6.00
N GLY A 59 5.56 -25.13 -5.60
CA GLY A 59 6.70 -26.02 -5.86
C GLY A 59 7.21 -26.70 -4.59
N LYS A 60 8.08 -27.71 -4.75
CA LYS A 60 8.71 -28.45 -3.63
C LYS A 60 10.24 -28.39 -3.68
N CYS A 61 10.85 -28.70 -4.83
CA CYS A 61 12.31 -28.65 -5.02
C CYS A 61 12.78 -27.32 -5.64
N ALA A 62 11.93 -26.72 -6.48
CA ALA A 62 12.14 -25.41 -7.09
C ALA A 62 10.81 -24.66 -7.02
N TYR A 63 10.89 -23.35 -6.75
CA TYR A 63 9.73 -22.49 -6.56
C TYR A 63 9.45 -21.67 -7.81
N ARG A 64 8.16 -21.44 -8.08
CA ARG A 64 7.69 -20.56 -9.17
C ARG A 64 6.36 -19.91 -8.80
N MET A 65 6.01 -18.85 -9.54
CA MET A 65 4.63 -18.36 -9.53
C MET A 65 3.69 -19.42 -10.13
N ALA A 66 2.61 -19.71 -9.40
CA ALA A 66 1.63 -20.74 -9.71
C ALA A 66 0.26 -20.12 -10.05
N LEU A 67 -0.49 -20.81 -10.92
CA LEU A 67 -1.83 -20.38 -11.33
C LEU A 67 -1.88 -18.93 -11.87
N GLN A 68 -0.86 -18.52 -12.63
CA GLN A 68 -0.71 -17.13 -13.12
C GLN A 68 -1.84 -16.70 -14.07
N THR A 69 -2.60 -17.65 -14.63
CA THR A 69 -3.78 -17.35 -15.45
C THR A 69 -4.89 -16.62 -14.68
N ARG A 70 -4.78 -16.47 -13.35
CA ARG A 70 -5.68 -15.63 -12.55
C ARG A 70 -5.36 -14.14 -12.67
N GLU A 71 -4.11 -13.81 -13.01
CA GLU A 71 -3.56 -12.47 -12.86
C GLU A 71 -3.81 -11.59 -14.10
N GLN A 72 -3.78 -10.27 -13.87
CA GLN A 72 -4.11 -9.23 -14.86
C GLN A 72 -3.31 -9.33 -16.17
N HIS A 73 -2.05 -9.77 -16.13
CA HIS A 73 -1.18 -9.82 -17.31
C HIS A 73 -1.58 -10.92 -18.30
N ILE A 74 -2.41 -11.88 -17.89
CA ILE A 74 -2.97 -12.93 -18.75
C ILE A 74 -4.46 -12.71 -18.98
N LYS A 75 -5.23 -12.51 -17.91
CA LYS A 75 -6.70 -12.49 -17.99
C LYS A 75 -7.32 -11.11 -18.14
N ARG A 76 -6.56 -10.02 -18.03
CA ARG A 76 -7.03 -8.64 -18.25
C ARG A 76 -8.33 -8.38 -17.48
N GLU A 77 -9.42 -8.00 -18.16
CA GLU A 77 -10.75 -7.74 -17.58
C GLU A 77 -11.37 -8.93 -16.82
N LYS A 78 -10.89 -10.16 -17.05
CA LYS A 78 -11.37 -11.39 -16.38
C LYS A 78 -10.46 -11.86 -15.24
N ALA A 79 -9.47 -11.04 -14.87
CA ALA A 79 -8.56 -11.37 -13.77
C ALA A 79 -9.30 -11.38 -12.43
N THR A 80 -8.74 -12.07 -11.44
CA THR A 80 -9.33 -12.14 -10.09
C THR A 80 -9.16 -10.84 -9.30
N SER A 81 -8.27 -9.96 -9.74
CA SER A 81 -8.00 -8.62 -9.19
C SER A 81 -7.13 -7.84 -10.16
N ASN A 82 -7.15 -6.52 -10.07
CA ASN A 82 -6.22 -5.64 -10.78
C ASN A 82 -4.79 -5.64 -10.20
N ILE A 83 -4.53 -6.28 -9.05
CA ILE A 83 -3.22 -6.20 -8.38
C ILE A 83 -2.06 -6.69 -9.26
N CYS A 84 -0.95 -5.94 -9.27
CA CYS A 84 0.28 -6.26 -10.01
C CYS A 84 1.53 -6.17 -9.12
N THR A 85 1.91 -4.95 -8.72
CA THR A 85 2.86 -4.71 -7.62
C THR A 85 2.10 -4.93 -6.30
N ALA A 86 2.68 -5.72 -5.40
CA ALA A 86 2.12 -6.01 -4.08
C ALA A 86 3.08 -5.49 -2.99
N GLN A 87 3.40 -6.32 -2.00
CA GLN A 87 4.23 -5.96 -0.83
C GLN A 87 5.30 -7.05 -0.56
N ALA A 88 5.96 -7.53 -1.63
CA ALA A 88 6.82 -8.71 -1.59
C ALA A 88 8.01 -8.60 -0.61
N LEU A 89 8.68 -7.45 -0.57
CA LEU A 89 9.77 -7.21 0.39
C LEU A 89 9.28 -7.33 1.83
N LEU A 90 8.12 -6.74 2.15
CA LEU A 90 7.59 -6.73 3.50
C LEU A 90 7.05 -8.10 3.91
N ALA A 91 6.48 -8.85 2.96
CA ALA A 91 6.11 -10.25 3.18
C ALA A 91 7.36 -11.12 3.45
N THR A 92 8.48 -10.83 2.78
CA THR A 92 9.76 -11.51 3.02
C THR A 92 10.32 -11.17 4.39
N MET A 93 10.27 -9.89 4.81
CA MET A 93 10.67 -9.45 6.14
C MET A 93 9.82 -10.11 7.24
N ALA A 94 8.50 -10.15 7.07
CA ALA A 94 7.61 -10.84 8.00
C ALA A 94 7.89 -12.37 8.05
N GLY A 95 8.21 -12.97 6.90
CA GLY A 95 8.68 -14.36 6.82
C GLY A 95 9.99 -14.58 7.58
N PHE A 96 10.93 -13.62 7.51
CA PHE A 96 12.17 -13.66 8.27
C PHE A 96 11.95 -13.49 9.77
N TYR A 97 11.06 -12.60 10.20
CA TYR A 97 10.63 -12.49 11.60
C TYR A 97 10.08 -13.82 12.10
N THR A 98 9.20 -14.45 11.31
CA THR A 98 8.61 -15.76 11.63
C THR A 98 9.67 -16.87 11.76
N VAL A 99 10.65 -16.91 10.84
CA VAL A 99 11.76 -17.89 10.88
C VAL A 99 12.67 -17.66 12.08
N TYR A 100 12.98 -16.40 12.39
CA TYR A 100 13.88 -16.06 13.48
C TYR A 100 13.30 -16.41 14.86
N HIS A 101 12.02 -16.11 15.09
CA HIS A 101 11.36 -16.38 16.36
C HIS A 101 10.83 -17.82 16.49
N GLY A 102 10.42 -18.45 15.38
CA GLY A 102 9.78 -19.76 15.40
C GLY A 102 8.46 -19.78 16.21
N ALA A 103 7.85 -20.96 16.34
CA ALA A 103 6.58 -21.10 17.07
C ALA A 103 6.66 -20.60 18.51
N LYS A 104 7.70 -21.02 19.24
CA LYS A 104 7.91 -20.67 20.65
C LYS A 104 8.15 -19.18 20.85
N GLY A 105 9.02 -18.55 20.06
CA GLY A 105 9.30 -17.11 20.20
C GLY A 105 8.06 -16.27 19.93
N ILE A 106 7.29 -16.60 18.88
CA ILE A 106 6.02 -15.92 18.58
C ILE A 106 5.01 -16.10 19.72
N GLN A 107 4.90 -17.31 20.29
CA GLN A 107 4.04 -17.55 21.44
C GLN A 107 4.45 -16.73 22.66
N THR A 108 5.76 -16.68 22.97
CA THR A 108 6.30 -15.89 24.09
C THR A 108 6.00 -14.40 23.91
N ILE A 109 6.19 -13.85 22.71
CA ILE A 109 5.91 -12.44 22.42
C ILE A 109 4.40 -12.16 22.60
N ALA A 110 3.55 -13.00 22.03
CA ALA A 110 2.10 -12.85 22.17
C ALA A 110 1.64 -12.96 23.64
N GLN A 111 2.21 -13.91 24.40
CA GLN A 111 1.88 -14.10 25.82
C GLN A 111 2.34 -12.91 26.67
N LYS A 112 3.51 -12.33 26.41
CA LYS A 112 3.99 -11.13 27.12
C LYS A 112 3.06 -9.94 26.90
N ILE A 113 2.70 -9.67 25.64
CA ILE A 113 1.74 -8.62 25.28
C ILE A 113 0.40 -8.84 25.99
N HIS A 114 -0.12 -10.06 25.93
CA HIS A 114 -1.39 -10.40 26.56
C HIS A 114 -1.34 -10.27 28.09
N SER A 115 -0.21 -10.64 28.70
CA SER A 115 -0.03 -10.56 30.15
C SER A 115 -0.04 -9.10 30.62
N TYR A 116 0.63 -8.20 29.89
CA TYR A 116 0.58 -6.77 30.18
C TYR A 116 -0.80 -6.15 29.96
N ALA A 117 -1.50 -6.52 28.89
CA ALA A 117 -2.87 -6.05 28.67
C ALA A 117 -3.83 -6.54 29.78
N THR A 118 -3.67 -7.80 30.21
CA THR A 118 -4.44 -8.39 31.31
C THR A 118 -4.18 -7.65 32.63
N TYR A 119 -2.90 -7.47 32.98
CA TYR A 119 -2.53 -6.76 34.20
C TYR A 119 -3.06 -5.32 34.22
N LEU A 120 -2.96 -4.59 33.10
CA LEU A 120 -3.55 -3.25 33.01
C LEU A 120 -5.06 -3.28 33.23
N SER A 121 -5.77 -4.26 32.67
CA SER A 121 -7.21 -4.43 32.89
C SER A 121 -7.56 -4.58 34.37
N GLU A 122 -6.78 -5.37 35.12
CA GLU A 122 -6.96 -5.57 36.56
C GLU A 122 -6.64 -4.29 37.36
N VAL A 123 -5.56 -3.60 37.00
CA VAL A 123 -5.11 -2.37 37.67
C VAL A 123 -6.08 -1.20 37.45
N LEU A 124 -6.68 -1.09 36.27
CA LEU A 124 -7.66 -0.04 35.94
C LEU A 124 -8.83 0.00 36.94
N ALA A 125 -9.30 -1.18 37.40
CA ALA A 125 -10.39 -1.28 38.36
C ALA A 125 -10.04 -0.64 39.72
N MET A 126 -8.77 -0.67 40.14
CA MET A 126 -8.31 -0.02 41.38
C MET A 126 -8.46 1.51 41.34
N TYR A 127 -8.45 2.10 40.14
CA TYR A 127 -8.65 3.52 39.92
C TYR A 127 -10.08 3.84 39.44
N GLY A 128 -11.02 2.90 39.55
CA GLY A 128 -12.43 3.11 39.19
C GLY A 128 -12.74 3.13 37.69
N PHE A 129 -11.76 2.84 36.83
CA PHE A 129 -12.00 2.64 35.41
C PHE A 129 -12.66 1.28 35.18
N THR A 130 -13.57 1.18 34.22
CA THR A 130 -14.18 -0.11 33.87
C THR A 130 -13.74 -0.54 32.47
N GLN A 131 -13.06 -1.67 32.39
CA GLN A 131 -12.75 -2.32 31.11
C GLN A 131 -14.02 -3.04 30.62
N LEU A 132 -14.34 -2.88 29.32
CA LEU A 132 -15.63 -3.31 28.74
C LEU A 132 -15.56 -4.57 27.86
N ASN A 133 -14.37 -5.07 27.52
CA ASN A 133 -14.24 -6.28 26.72
C ASN A 133 -14.12 -7.50 27.64
N GLU A 134 -15.10 -8.39 27.58
CA GLU A 134 -15.07 -9.66 28.32
C GLU A 134 -13.86 -10.54 27.94
N ASN A 135 -13.54 -10.60 26.65
CA ASN A 135 -12.42 -11.35 26.11
C ASN A 135 -11.56 -10.42 25.25
N PHE A 136 -10.26 -10.39 25.47
CA PHE A 136 -9.33 -9.56 24.69
C PHE A 136 -7.95 -10.22 24.56
N PHE A 137 -7.21 -9.79 23.54
CA PHE A 137 -5.79 -10.14 23.40
C PHE A 137 -4.91 -9.02 23.94
N ASP A 138 -4.80 -7.91 23.22
CA ASP A 138 -3.89 -6.82 23.56
C ASP A 138 -4.59 -5.46 23.71
N THR A 139 -5.88 -5.40 23.40
CA THR A 139 -6.62 -4.16 23.23
C THR A 139 -7.79 -4.09 24.22
N LEU A 140 -7.83 -3.00 24.99
CA LEU A 140 -8.84 -2.70 25.98
C LEU A 140 -9.70 -1.53 25.49
N LYS A 141 -11.02 -1.61 25.66
CA LYS A 141 -11.96 -0.47 25.61
C LYS A 141 -12.40 -0.16 27.03
N ILE A 142 -12.21 1.08 27.46
CA ILE A 142 -12.28 1.49 28.87
C ILE A 142 -13.27 2.65 29.03
N SER A 143 -14.18 2.53 30.00
CA SER A 143 -15.01 3.64 30.47
C SER A 143 -14.34 4.38 31.61
N LEU A 144 -14.59 5.68 31.64
CA LEU A 144 -14.03 6.57 32.66
C LEU A 144 -14.88 6.52 33.94
N PRO A 145 -14.26 6.74 35.12
CA PRO A 145 -14.98 7.05 36.34
C PRO A 145 -15.84 8.33 36.19
N GLU A 146 -16.92 8.46 36.97
CA GLU A 146 -17.85 9.60 36.88
C GLU A 146 -17.19 10.98 37.06
N ASN A 147 -16.09 11.05 37.82
CA ASN A 147 -15.38 12.29 38.14
C ASN A 147 -14.24 12.62 37.16
N VAL A 148 -14.00 11.80 36.13
CA VAL A 148 -12.91 12.01 35.15
C VAL A 148 -13.48 12.26 33.77
N THR A 149 -12.99 13.29 33.11
CA THR A 149 -13.32 13.58 31.71
C THR A 149 -12.23 13.08 30.76
N ILE A 150 -12.60 12.74 29.51
CA ILE A 150 -11.62 12.41 28.46
C ILE A 150 -10.60 13.54 28.28
N GLY A 151 -11.02 14.81 28.40
CA GLY A 151 -10.14 15.96 28.28
C GLY A 151 -9.02 15.97 29.33
N GLN A 152 -9.34 15.65 30.59
CA GLN A 152 -8.36 15.52 31.67
C GLN A 152 -7.40 14.36 31.43
N LEU A 153 -7.93 13.16 31.15
CA LEU A 153 -7.11 11.98 30.87
C LEU A 153 -6.15 12.24 29.69
N LYS A 154 -6.66 12.83 28.61
CA LYS A 154 -5.88 13.18 27.43
C LYS A 154 -4.78 14.18 27.72
N ALA A 155 -5.05 15.20 28.54
CA ALA A 155 -4.04 16.20 28.91
C ALA A 155 -2.89 15.56 29.71
N ILE A 156 -3.20 14.67 30.65
CA ILE A 156 -2.19 13.94 31.43
C ILE A 156 -1.39 13.00 30.52
N ALA A 157 -2.08 12.18 29.70
CA ALA A 157 -1.43 11.26 28.77
C ALA A 157 -0.47 11.98 27.80
N LEU A 158 -0.87 13.13 27.26
CA LEU A 158 -0.02 13.91 26.37
C LEU A 158 1.22 14.49 27.07
N ARG A 159 1.14 14.83 28.36
CA ARG A 159 2.31 15.25 29.15
C ARG A 159 3.32 14.12 29.29
N GLU A 160 2.84 12.89 29.44
CA GLU A 160 3.65 11.66 29.46
C GLU A 160 3.98 11.13 28.05
N LYS A 161 3.62 11.86 26.98
CA LYS A 161 3.84 11.51 25.57
C LYS A 161 3.16 10.20 25.13
N VAL A 162 2.00 9.88 25.71
CA VAL A 162 1.18 8.71 25.36
C VAL A 162 -0.03 9.14 24.53
N ASN A 163 -0.32 8.37 23.49
CA ASN A 163 -1.55 8.50 22.71
C ASN A 163 -2.50 7.34 23.01
N PHE A 164 -3.78 7.65 23.24
CA PHE A 164 -4.86 6.67 23.29
C PHE A 164 -5.78 6.82 22.09
N ASN A 165 -6.55 5.77 21.80
CA ASN A 165 -7.66 5.87 20.87
C ASN A 165 -8.89 6.42 21.61
N TYR A 166 -9.47 7.53 21.17
CA TYR A 166 -10.64 8.14 21.82
C TYR A 166 -11.90 7.89 20.97
N PHE A 167 -12.93 7.30 21.57
CA PHE A 167 -14.18 6.96 20.89
C PHE A 167 -15.23 8.06 21.07
N GLU A 168 -16.19 8.13 20.15
CA GLU A 168 -17.28 9.12 20.18
C GLU A 168 -18.23 8.92 21.37
N ASP A 169 -18.34 7.69 21.86
CA ASP A 169 -19.20 7.30 22.99
C ASP A 169 -18.58 7.56 24.36
N ASN A 170 -17.61 8.49 24.44
CA ASN A 170 -16.89 8.87 25.65
C ASN A 170 -16.13 7.72 26.33
N HIS A 171 -15.66 6.75 25.55
CA HIS A 171 -14.69 5.74 25.97
C HIS A 171 -13.32 6.03 25.36
N PHE A 172 -12.29 5.35 25.87
CA PHE A 172 -10.98 5.32 25.22
C PHE A 172 -10.46 3.89 25.10
N GLY A 173 -9.47 3.69 24.24
CA GLY A 173 -8.87 2.41 23.94
C GLY A 173 -7.36 2.45 24.04
N ILE A 174 -6.80 1.33 24.49
CA ILE A 174 -5.36 1.11 24.63
C ILE A 174 -5.06 -0.21 23.93
N SER A 175 -4.04 -0.23 23.07
CA SER A 175 -3.50 -1.46 22.50
C SER A 175 -2.04 -1.61 22.95
N ILE A 176 -1.73 -2.76 23.54
CA ILE A 176 -0.38 -3.12 23.98
C ILE A 176 0.35 -3.84 22.84
N ASP A 177 1.65 -3.61 22.72
CA ASP A 177 2.46 -4.21 21.66
C ASP A 177 3.80 -4.72 22.17
N GLU A 178 4.59 -5.29 21.25
CA GLU A 178 5.88 -5.93 21.55
C GLU A 178 6.90 -4.96 22.16
N THR A 179 6.76 -3.66 21.93
CA THR A 179 7.69 -2.64 22.45
C THR A 179 7.40 -2.23 23.89
N THR A 180 6.23 -2.62 24.42
CA THR A 180 5.81 -2.24 25.76
C THR A 180 6.69 -2.88 26.83
N THR A 181 7.33 -2.04 27.65
CA THR A 181 8.18 -2.45 28.77
C THR A 181 7.46 -2.26 30.10
N LEU A 182 8.04 -2.80 31.17
CA LEU A 182 7.59 -2.56 32.55
C LEU A 182 7.49 -1.06 32.87
N ASN A 183 8.42 -0.25 32.38
CA ASN A 183 8.39 1.20 32.59
C ASN A 183 7.19 1.85 31.89
N ASP A 184 6.85 1.40 30.68
CA ASP A 184 5.69 1.93 29.95
C ASP A 184 4.38 1.56 30.66
N ILE A 185 4.29 0.35 31.23
CA ILE A 185 3.17 -0.04 32.09
C ILE A 185 3.07 0.87 33.30
N ASN A 186 4.18 1.13 33.99
CA ASN A 186 4.22 2.04 35.13
C ASN A 186 3.87 3.49 34.76
N THR A 187 4.23 3.95 33.55
CA THR A 187 3.77 5.24 33.00
C THR A 187 2.25 5.24 32.82
N LEU A 188 1.67 4.19 32.24
CA LEU A 188 0.21 4.06 32.09
C LEU A 188 -0.50 4.07 33.45
N ILE A 189 0.00 3.33 34.43
CA ILE A 189 -0.53 3.32 35.81
C ILE A 189 -0.48 4.72 36.42
N THR A 190 0.63 5.44 36.22
CA THR A 190 0.78 6.83 36.69
C THR A 190 -0.26 7.75 36.07
N ILE A 191 -0.50 7.64 34.76
CA ILE A 191 -1.55 8.40 34.06
C ILE A 191 -2.93 8.14 34.67
N PHE A 192 -3.28 6.86 34.91
CA PHE A 192 -4.59 6.50 35.47
C PHE A 192 -4.74 6.95 36.91
N ALA A 193 -3.73 6.73 37.76
CA ALA A 193 -3.75 7.16 39.15
C ALA A 193 -3.91 8.68 39.29
N GLU A 194 -3.12 9.45 38.53
CA GLU A 194 -3.20 10.92 38.56
C GLU A 194 -4.55 11.43 38.08
N SER A 195 -5.14 10.80 37.05
CA SER A 195 -6.43 11.22 36.50
C SER A 195 -7.58 11.20 37.51
N VAL A 196 -7.48 10.36 38.55
CA VAL A 196 -8.44 10.26 39.65
C VAL A 196 -7.94 10.90 40.95
N GLY A 197 -6.76 11.55 40.94
CA GLY A 197 -6.16 12.15 42.13
C GLY A 197 -5.67 11.13 43.17
N ASN A 198 -5.24 9.95 42.73
CA ASN A 198 -4.72 8.87 43.57
C ASN A 198 -3.21 8.67 43.37
N ASN A 199 -2.57 7.91 44.25
CA ASN A 199 -1.16 7.54 44.14
C ASN A 199 -1.01 6.28 43.27
N PRO A 200 0.01 6.20 42.39
CA PRO A 200 0.22 5.02 41.57
C PRO A 200 0.78 3.86 42.40
N VAL A 201 0.22 2.67 42.20
CA VAL A 201 0.76 1.39 42.66
C VAL A 201 1.60 0.81 41.54
N LEU A 202 2.90 1.07 41.58
CA LEU A 202 3.84 0.66 40.54
C LEU A 202 4.16 -0.83 40.64
N LEU A 203 4.35 -1.44 39.47
CA LEU A 203 4.78 -2.82 39.34
C LEU A 203 6.32 -2.89 39.46
N GLU A 204 6.81 -3.82 40.30
CA GLU A 204 8.25 -3.99 40.58
C GLU A 204 8.93 -5.02 39.65
N GLU A 205 8.19 -6.00 39.14
CA GLU A 205 8.69 -7.11 38.30
C GLU A 205 7.80 -7.35 37.07
N GLU A 206 8.31 -8.00 36.02
CA GLU A 206 7.48 -8.32 34.86
C GLU A 206 6.34 -9.29 35.23
N VAL A 207 5.18 -9.13 34.58
CA VAL A 207 4.05 -10.06 34.70
C VAL A 207 4.09 -11.07 33.56
N GLU A 208 3.93 -12.34 33.91
CA GLU A 208 3.97 -13.45 32.98
C GLU A 208 2.73 -14.34 33.14
N GLU A 209 2.38 -15.05 32.06
CA GLU A 209 1.36 -16.11 32.05
C GLU A 209 -0.06 -15.68 32.51
N LEU A 210 -0.38 -14.38 32.52
CA LEU A 210 -1.74 -13.91 32.78
C LEU A 210 -2.64 -14.14 31.55
N LYS A 211 -3.93 -14.42 31.81
CA LYS A 211 -4.91 -14.69 30.76
C LYS A 211 -6.26 -14.05 31.07
N SER A 212 -6.82 -13.34 30.09
CA SER A 212 -8.15 -12.68 30.14
C SER A 212 -9.02 -13.01 28.93
N PHE A 213 -9.09 -14.30 28.59
CA PHE A 213 -10.09 -14.84 27.67
C PHE A 213 -10.47 -16.28 28.06
N ASP A 214 -11.67 -16.71 27.66
CA ASP A 214 -12.22 -18.03 27.94
C ASP A 214 -11.33 -19.15 27.37
N GLU A 215 -11.18 -20.24 28.12
CA GLU A 215 -10.38 -21.42 27.71
C GLU A 215 -10.82 -22.01 26.36
N LYS A 216 -12.10 -21.84 25.96
CA LYS A 216 -12.61 -22.27 24.66
C LYS A 216 -11.91 -21.58 23.47
N PHE A 217 -11.26 -20.44 23.71
CA PHE A 217 -10.49 -19.71 22.71
C PHE A 217 -9.00 -20.07 22.74
N ASP A 218 -8.54 -20.91 23.67
CA ASP A 218 -7.14 -21.34 23.72
C ASP A 218 -6.78 -22.15 22.47
N ARG A 219 -5.77 -21.69 21.74
CA ARG A 219 -5.22 -22.41 20.60
C ARG A 219 -4.62 -23.74 21.04
N GLN A 220 -5.20 -24.83 20.55
CA GLN A 220 -4.65 -26.18 20.75
C GLN A 220 -3.79 -26.67 19.57
N THR A 221 -4.05 -26.14 18.38
CA THR A 221 -3.42 -26.61 17.13
C THR A 221 -2.00 -26.04 16.96
N PRO A 222 -0.97 -26.88 16.75
CA PRO A 222 0.39 -26.43 16.54
C PRO A 222 0.54 -25.64 15.23
N TYR A 223 1.52 -24.74 15.18
CA TYR A 223 1.83 -23.91 14.01
C TYR A 223 3.33 -23.79 13.80
N LEU A 224 3.72 -23.35 12.59
CA LEU A 224 5.13 -23.20 12.20
C LEU A 224 5.92 -24.51 12.41
N THR A 225 5.31 -25.65 12.09
CA THR A 225 5.88 -26.99 12.28
C THR A 225 6.88 -27.40 11.19
N ASN A 226 7.01 -26.62 10.12
CA ASN A 226 8.02 -26.86 9.09
C ASN A 226 9.43 -26.63 9.66
N GLU A 227 10.37 -27.48 9.28
CA GLU A 227 11.76 -27.41 9.74
C GLU A 227 12.44 -26.04 9.57
N VAL A 228 12.03 -25.21 8.61
CA VAL A 228 12.61 -23.88 8.39
C VAL A 228 12.44 -22.97 9.62
N PHE A 229 11.33 -23.13 10.36
CA PHE A 229 11.01 -22.32 11.55
C PHE A 229 11.70 -22.81 12.82
N ALA A 230 12.53 -23.84 12.73
CA ALA A 230 13.29 -24.42 13.85
C ALA A 230 14.82 -24.30 13.66
N LYS A 231 15.29 -23.70 12.55
CA LYS A 231 16.69 -23.81 12.08
C LYS A 231 17.56 -22.56 12.27
N TYR A 232 16.98 -21.37 12.40
CA TYR A 232 17.72 -20.11 12.22
C TYR A 232 17.43 -19.10 13.34
N HIS A 233 17.70 -19.49 14.59
CA HIS A 233 17.34 -18.72 15.80
C HIS A 233 18.48 -17.89 16.39
N THR A 234 19.71 -18.08 15.89
CA THR A 234 20.82 -17.18 16.20
C THR A 234 21.00 -16.13 15.10
N GLU A 235 21.50 -14.95 15.46
CA GLU A 235 21.79 -13.88 14.51
C GLU A 235 22.71 -14.38 13.37
N THR A 236 23.75 -15.15 13.70
CA THR A 236 24.69 -15.70 12.71
C THR A 236 24.01 -16.65 11.72
N GLU A 237 23.14 -17.55 12.21
CA GLU A 237 22.39 -18.48 11.35
C GLU A 237 21.42 -17.73 10.44
N MET A 238 20.72 -16.73 10.98
CA MET A 238 19.77 -15.93 10.23
C MET A 238 20.46 -15.09 9.16
N MET A 239 21.58 -14.43 9.49
CA MET A 239 22.40 -13.71 8.51
C MET A 239 22.86 -14.62 7.36
N ARG A 240 23.32 -15.83 7.68
CA ARG A 240 23.72 -16.82 6.67
C ARG A 240 22.54 -17.28 5.81
N TYR A 241 21.36 -17.46 6.42
CA TYR A 241 20.15 -17.84 5.71
C TYR A 241 19.70 -16.75 4.72
N ILE A 242 19.60 -15.51 5.18
CA ILE A 242 19.29 -14.34 4.32
C ILE A 242 20.30 -14.24 3.18
N LYS A 243 21.61 -14.31 3.48
CA LYS A 243 22.65 -14.22 2.45
C LYS A 243 22.61 -15.38 1.46
N LYS A 244 22.23 -16.59 1.90
CA LYS A 244 22.06 -17.76 1.04
C LYS A 244 20.91 -17.56 0.06
N LEU A 245 19.80 -16.95 0.47
CA LEU A 245 18.67 -16.64 -0.40
C LEU A 245 19.03 -15.51 -1.36
N GLU A 246 19.61 -14.42 -0.85
CA GLU A 246 20.05 -13.27 -1.66
C GLU A 246 20.96 -13.70 -2.82
N ARG A 247 21.91 -14.61 -2.58
CA ARG A 247 22.84 -15.13 -3.62
C ARG A 247 22.18 -15.94 -4.73
N ARG A 248 20.91 -16.34 -4.58
CA ARG A 248 20.16 -17.07 -5.61
C ARG A 248 19.43 -16.13 -6.57
N ASP A 249 19.34 -14.85 -6.23
CA ASP A 249 18.53 -13.87 -6.94
C ASP A 249 19.43 -12.87 -7.69
N LEU A 250 19.27 -12.81 -9.01
CA LEU A 250 19.89 -11.75 -9.81
C LEU A 250 19.21 -10.41 -9.47
N SER A 251 20.01 -9.41 -9.15
CA SER A 251 19.54 -8.06 -8.79
C SER A 251 20.39 -6.97 -9.45
N LEU A 252 20.00 -5.70 -9.27
CA LEU A 252 20.73 -4.54 -9.81
C LEU A 252 22.16 -4.38 -9.24
N THR A 253 22.51 -5.13 -8.19
CA THR A 253 23.90 -5.20 -7.69
C THR A 253 24.82 -6.03 -8.59
N HIS A 254 24.26 -6.77 -9.54
CA HIS A 254 25.00 -7.67 -10.44
C HIS A 254 25.08 -7.11 -11.86
N SER A 255 23.93 -6.74 -12.44
CA SER A 255 23.84 -6.32 -13.84
C SER A 255 22.59 -5.49 -14.10
N MET A 256 22.51 -4.90 -15.29
CA MET A 256 21.26 -4.35 -15.81
C MET A 256 20.19 -5.44 -15.87
N ILE A 257 18.97 -5.11 -15.43
CA ILE A 257 17.76 -5.93 -15.60
C ILE A 257 16.81 -5.13 -16.49
N SER A 258 16.84 -5.37 -17.80
CA SER A 258 16.15 -4.53 -18.80
C SER A 258 14.69 -4.95 -19.03
N LEU A 259 13.88 -4.93 -17.97
CA LEU A 259 12.45 -5.24 -18.04
C LEU A 259 11.66 -4.02 -18.56
N GLY A 260 11.09 -4.14 -19.76
CA GLY A 260 10.18 -3.14 -20.32
C GLY A 260 8.98 -2.88 -19.40
N SER A 261 8.50 -1.63 -19.36
CA SER A 261 7.43 -1.16 -18.46
C SER A 261 7.76 -1.24 -16.95
N CYS A 262 8.97 -1.62 -16.54
CA CYS A 262 9.37 -1.68 -15.12
C CYS A 262 10.31 -0.54 -14.68
N THR A 263 11.04 0.09 -15.60
CA THR A 263 11.99 1.18 -15.30
C THR A 263 12.96 0.81 -14.17
N MET A 264 13.80 -0.20 -14.41
CA MET A 264 14.79 -0.68 -13.44
C MET A 264 15.97 0.29 -13.30
N LYS A 265 15.70 1.50 -12.77
CA LYS A 265 16.69 2.56 -12.52
C LYS A 265 17.39 2.37 -11.16
N LEU A 266 18.35 3.25 -10.89
CA LEU A 266 19.03 3.32 -9.59
C LEU A 266 18.02 3.60 -8.46
N ASN A 267 18.15 2.85 -7.37
CA ASN A 267 17.59 3.19 -6.06
C ASN A 267 18.76 3.66 -5.20
N ALA A 268 18.98 4.97 -5.09
CA ALA A 268 20.24 5.49 -4.56
C ALA A 268 20.29 5.32 -3.04
N ALA A 269 21.48 5.02 -2.50
CA ALA A 269 21.66 4.84 -1.05
C ALA A 269 21.16 6.07 -0.26
N SER A 270 21.45 7.28 -0.72
CA SER A 270 21.00 8.53 -0.10
C SER A 270 19.47 8.66 -0.04
N GLU A 271 18.75 8.13 -1.03
CA GLU A 271 17.27 8.15 -1.07
C GLU A 271 16.67 7.13 -0.10
N MET A 272 17.40 6.06 0.20
CA MET A 272 16.98 4.98 1.10
C MET A 272 17.26 5.27 2.57
N LEU A 273 18.23 6.14 2.89
CA LEU A 273 18.62 6.48 4.28
C LEU A 273 17.45 6.87 5.20
N PRO A 274 16.45 7.67 4.76
CA PRO A 274 15.33 8.06 5.62
C PRO A 274 14.51 6.88 6.16
N MET A 275 14.53 5.71 5.49
CA MET A 275 13.77 4.54 5.94
C MET A 275 14.25 3.98 7.29
N SER A 276 15.50 4.24 7.65
CA SER A 276 16.07 3.81 8.94
C SER A 276 15.90 4.86 10.05
N ASN A 277 15.28 6.00 9.76
CA ASN A 277 15.07 7.07 10.74
C ASN A 277 13.77 6.79 11.52
N SER A 278 13.87 6.67 12.84
CA SER A 278 12.72 6.42 13.73
C SER A 278 11.63 7.48 13.61
N ASN A 279 11.98 8.72 13.28
CA ASN A 279 11.02 9.82 13.11
C ASN A 279 10.11 9.62 11.89
N PHE A 280 10.48 8.74 10.95
CA PHE A 280 9.61 8.26 9.87
C PHE A 280 9.07 6.86 10.17
N ALA A 281 9.92 5.95 10.64
CA ALA A 281 9.58 4.54 10.80
C ALA A 281 8.54 4.27 11.90
N ASN A 282 8.55 5.03 12.99
CA ASN A 282 7.82 4.70 14.22
C ASN A 282 6.61 5.61 14.49
N ILE A 283 6.06 6.26 13.45
CA ILE A 283 4.86 7.08 13.59
C ILE A 283 3.63 6.23 13.25
N HIS A 284 2.65 6.20 14.15
CA HIS A 284 1.36 5.54 13.91
C HIS A 284 0.53 6.33 12.87
N PRO A 285 -0.12 5.69 11.88
CA PRO A 285 -0.88 6.38 10.81
C PRO A 285 -1.99 7.31 11.30
N LEU A 286 -2.50 7.07 12.51
CA LEU A 286 -3.58 7.84 13.13
C LEU A 286 -3.09 8.76 14.27
N ALA A 287 -1.77 9.00 14.34
CA ALA A 287 -1.22 9.93 15.33
C ALA A 287 -1.84 11.34 15.15
N PRO A 288 -2.02 12.12 16.22
CA PRO A 288 -2.48 13.50 16.14
C PRO A 288 -1.67 14.33 15.16
N LYS A 289 -2.33 15.22 14.39
CA LYS A 289 -1.68 16.03 13.34
C LYS A 289 -0.48 16.84 13.84
N SER A 290 -0.52 17.33 15.08
CA SER A 290 0.58 18.07 15.71
C SER A 290 1.84 17.22 15.96
N GLN A 291 1.74 15.89 15.88
CA GLN A 291 2.87 14.97 16.00
C GLN A 291 3.39 14.52 14.62
N THR A 292 2.75 14.95 13.54
CA THR A 292 3.03 14.50 12.17
C THR A 292 3.28 15.68 11.22
N GLU A 293 3.70 16.83 11.74
CA GLU A 293 3.96 18.04 10.95
C GLU A 293 5.03 17.81 9.88
N GLY A 294 6.12 17.10 10.22
CA GLY A 294 7.17 16.77 9.25
C GLY A 294 6.68 15.85 8.11
N TYR A 295 5.78 14.90 8.40
CA TYR A 295 5.12 14.11 7.36
C TYR A 295 4.19 14.98 6.52
N SER A 296 3.42 15.85 7.16
CA SER A 296 2.50 16.78 6.47
C SER A 296 3.25 17.66 5.48
N GLU A 297 4.36 18.27 5.89
CA GLU A 297 5.19 19.10 5.02
C GLU A 297 5.80 18.29 3.87
N LEU A 298 6.35 17.10 4.16
CA LEU A 298 6.93 16.22 3.14
C LEU A 298 5.89 15.83 2.09
N ILE A 299 4.69 15.42 2.53
CA ILE A 299 3.61 14.98 1.65
C ILE A 299 3.09 16.14 0.82
N GLN A 300 2.82 17.30 1.42
CA GLN A 300 2.34 18.49 0.69
C GLN A 300 3.34 18.95 -0.36
N ASN A 301 4.63 19.01 -0.02
CA ASN A 301 5.68 19.37 -0.98
C ASN A 301 5.78 18.34 -2.10
N LEU A 302 5.71 17.04 -1.77
CA LEU A 302 5.75 15.98 -2.78
C LEU A 302 4.55 16.04 -3.72
N GLU A 303 3.33 16.19 -3.19
CA GLU A 303 2.10 16.34 -3.97
C GLU A 303 2.20 17.55 -4.92
N SER A 304 2.72 18.68 -4.44
CA SER A 304 2.98 19.86 -5.28
C SER A 304 3.98 19.59 -6.40
N TYR A 305 5.10 18.90 -6.12
CA TYR A 305 6.07 18.55 -7.15
C TYR A 305 5.51 17.59 -8.20
N LEU A 306 4.70 16.61 -7.78
CA LEU A 306 4.08 15.67 -8.69
C LEU A 306 2.99 16.35 -9.56
N SER A 307 2.24 17.29 -9.00
CA SER A 307 1.32 18.16 -9.75
C SER A 307 2.06 18.97 -10.82
N GLU A 308 3.16 19.63 -10.47
CA GLU A 308 4.01 20.37 -11.43
C GLU A 308 4.56 19.45 -12.55
N ILE A 309 5.13 18.30 -12.17
CA ILE A 309 5.68 17.33 -13.13
C ILE A 309 4.60 16.81 -14.09
N THR A 310 3.37 16.65 -13.61
CA THR A 310 2.26 16.14 -14.42
C THR A 310 1.52 17.23 -15.20
N GLY A 311 1.70 18.51 -14.84
CA GLY A 311 0.92 19.61 -15.37
C GLY A 311 -0.57 19.53 -14.96
N LEU A 312 -0.86 18.88 -13.84
CA LEU A 312 -2.21 18.73 -13.27
C LEU A 312 -2.28 19.46 -11.92
N GLU A 313 -3.49 19.77 -11.46
CA GLU A 313 -3.71 20.75 -10.39
C GLU A 313 -3.48 20.19 -8.98
N ALA A 314 -3.93 18.97 -8.71
CA ALA A 314 -3.79 18.36 -7.38
C ALA A 314 -3.34 16.90 -7.47
N THR A 315 -2.60 16.45 -6.45
CA THR A 315 -2.11 15.08 -6.36
C THR A 315 -2.55 14.45 -5.03
N SER A 316 -2.91 13.18 -5.06
CA SER A 316 -3.07 12.33 -3.87
C SER A 316 -2.08 11.17 -3.90
N VAL A 317 -1.35 10.98 -2.80
CA VAL A 317 -0.42 9.84 -2.60
C VAL A 317 -1.07 8.60 -1.96
N GLN A 318 -2.37 8.63 -1.67
CA GLN A 318 -3.06 7.54 -0.95
C GLN A 318 -2.98 6.16 -1.64
N PRO A 319 -3.12 6.03 -2.98
CA PRO A 319 -3.13 4.72 -3.60
C PRO A 319 -1.74 4.06 -3.54
N ASN A 320 -1.67 2.86 -2.98
CA ASN A 320 -0.41 2.19 -2.61
C ASN A 320 0.16 1.26 -3.72
N SER A 321 -0.30 1.39 -4.95
CA SER A 321 0.26 0.72 -6.14
C SER A 321 -0.26 1.38 -7.42
N GLY A 322 0.37 1.15 -8.57
CA GLY A 322 -0.12 1.71 -9.85
C GLY A 322 -1.55 1.26 -10.18
N ALA A 323 -1.86 -0.02 -9.99
CA ALA A 323 -3.21 -0.55 -10.18
C ALA A 323 -4.22 0.06 -9.18
N ALA A 324 -3.80 0.34 -7.94
CA ALA A 324 -4.64 1.09 -7.01
C ALA A 324 -4.88 2.53 -7.52
N GLY A 325 -3.87 3.19 -8.09
CA GLY A 325 -4.01 4.50 -8.72
C GLY A 325 -4.94 4.51 -9.93
N GLU A 326 -4.95 3.47 -10.75
CA GLU A 326 -5.97 3.26 -11.81
C GLU A 326 -7.37 3.16 -11.24
N PHE A 327 -7.57 2.29 -10.24
CA PHE A 327 -8.85 2.15 -9.57
C PHE A 327 -9.31 3.47 -8.95
N THR A 328 -8.43 4.20 -8.26
CA THR A 328 -8.76 5.49 -7.65
C THR A 328 -9.11 6.54 -8.70
N GLY A 329 -8.33 6.66 -9.79
CA GLY A 329 -8.62 7.65 -10.81
C GLY A 329 -9.95 7.41 -11.52
N LEU A 330 -10.27 6.15 -11.83
CA LEU A 330 -11.58 5.78 -12.36
C LEU A 330 -12.71 5.99 -11.35
N LEU A 331 -12.46 5.73 -10.07
CA LEU A 331 -13.45 6.01 -9.01
C LEU A 331 -13.69 7.51 -8.85
N THR A 332 -12.66 8.35 -8.95
CA THR A 332 -12.76 9.82 -8.97
C THR A 332 -13.59 10.28 -10.16
N ILE A 333 -13.35 9.76 -11.37
CA ILE A 333 -14.18 10.03 -12.57
C ILE A 333 -15.63 9.59 -12.35
N LYS A 334 -15.83 8.42 -11.72
CA LYS A 334 -17.17 7.89 -11.44
C LYS A 334 -17.94 8.81 -10.51
N SER A 335 -17.34 9.24 -9.40
CA SER A 335 -17.97 10.16 -8.46
C SER A 335 -18.28 11.51 -9.10
N TYR A 336 -17.41 12.00 -9.99
CA TYR A 336 -17.68 13.21 -10.78
C TYR A 336 -18.93 13.07 -11.64
N HIS A 337 -19.03 12.02 -12.47
CA HIS A 337 -20.21 11.77 -13.30
C HIS A 337 -21.48 11.57 -12.46
N SER A 338 -21.39 10.84 -11.35
CA SER A 338 -22.52 10.66 -10.42
C SER A 338 -23.01 11.98 -9.82
N GLN A 339 -22.12 12.91 -9.46
CA GLN A 339 -22.53 14.23 -8.96
C GLN A 339 -23.27 15.05 -10.02
N GLN A 340 -22.96 14.85 -11.29
CA GLN A 340 -23.63 15.50 -12.42
C GLN A 340 -24.95 14.80 -12.82
N GLY A 341 -25.30 13.69 -12.17
CA GLY A 341 -26.47 12.88 -12.52
C GLY A 341 -26.28 12.03 -13.77
N GLU A 342 -25.04 11.78 -14.19
CA GLU A 342 -24.66 11.04 -15.39
C GLU A 342 -24.25 9.58 -15.08
N ASP A 343 -24.95 8.93 -14.15
CA ASP A 343 -24.67 7.55 -13.71
C ASP A 343 -24.78 6.49 -14.82
N ASN A 344 -25.42 6.84 -15.94
CA ASN A 344 -25.52 5.98 -17.13
C ASN A 344 -24.19 5.86 -17.88
N ARG A 345 -23.22 6.76 -17.65
CA ARG A 345 -21.88 6.69 -18.24
C ARG A 345 -21.12 5.49 -17.68
N ASN A 346 -21.06 4.41 -18.45
CA ASN A 346 -20.48 3.14 -18.00
C ASN A 346 -19.42 2.54 -18.94
N LEU A 347 -19.16 3.15 -20.10
CA LEU A 347 -18.22 2.63 -21.09
C LEU A 347 -16.84 3.28 -20.95
N VAL A 348 -15.77 2.48 -21.01
CA VAL A 348 -14.39 2.95 -20.97
C VAL A 348 -13.63 2.48 -22.19
N LEU A 349 -13.18 3.39 -23.05
CA LEU A 349 -12.35 3.04 -24.21
C LEU A 349 -10.93 2.65 -23.75
N ILE A 350 -10.45 1.48 -24.17
CA ILE A 350 -9.11 0.99 -23.79
C ILE A 350 -8.40 0.45 -25.04
N PRO A 351 -7.21 0.95 -25.41
CA PRO A 351 -6.40 0.35 -26.45
C PRO A 351 -6.07 -1.12 -26.17
N ALA A 352 -6.01 -1.95 -27.20
CA ALA A 352 -5.62 -3.36 -27.09
C ALA A 352 -4.19 -3.53 -26.54
N SER A 353 -3.34 -2.53 -26.76
CA SER A 353 -1.97 -2.46 -26.25
C SER A 353 -1.89 -2.12 -24.76
N ALA A 354 -2.95 -1.57 -24.14
CA ALA A 354 -2.92 -1.15 -22.73
C ALA A 354 -2.51 -2.30 -21.80
N HIS A 355 -1.85 -1.94 -20.69
CA HIS A 355 -1.45 -2.92 -19.68
C HIS A 355 -2.68 -3.66 -19.12
N GLY A 356 -2.50 -4.91 -18.66
CA GLY A 356 -3.61 -5.76 -18.23
C GLY A 356 -4.34 -5.26 -16.97
N THR A 357 -3.72 -4.34 -16.22
CA THR A 357 -4.32 -3.66 -15.06
C THR A 357 -5.45 -2.73 -15.49
N ASN A 358 -5.30 -1.98 -16.59
CA ASN A 358 -6.28 -1.00 -17.04
C ASN A 358 -7.70 -1.60 -17.19
N PRO A 359 -7.91 -2.67 -17.99
CA PRO A 359 -9.22 -3.30 -18.09
C PRO A 359 -9.68 -3.99 -16.80
N ALA A 360 -8.76 -4.52 -15.97
CA ALA A 360 -9.10 -5.09 -14.68
C ALA A 360 -9.61 -4.02 -13.69
N SER A 361 -8.94 -2.86 -13.64
CA SER A 361 -9.32 -1.70 -12.82
C SER A 361 -10.67 -1.13 -13.26
N ALA A 362 -10.91 -1.04 -14.58
CA ALA A 362 -12.20 -0.62 -15.12
C ALA A 362 -13.35 -1.54 -14.68
N VAL A 363 -13.20 -2.86 -14.83
CA VAL A 363 -14.21 -3.82 -14.35
C VAL A 363 -14.37 -3.74 -12.83
N GLN A 364 -13.29 -3.57 -12.08
CA GLN A 364 -13.34 -3.43 -10.63
C GLN A 364 -14.12 -2.18 -10.18
N CYS A 365 -14.06 -1.08 -10.95
CA CYS A 365 -14.90 0.12 -10.75
C CYS A 365 -16.36 -0.06 -11.23
N GLY A 366 -16.71 -1.20 -11.82
CA GLY A 366 -18.03 -1.46 -12.41
C GLY A 366 -18.24 -0.85 -13.79
N TYR A 367 -17.17 -0.44 -14.47
CA TYR A 367 -17.21 0.00 -15.87
C TYR A 367 -17.16 -1.19 -16.84
N GLN A 368 -17.60 -0.96 -18.07
CA GLN A 368 -17.49 -1.88 -19.19
C GLN A 368 -16.36 -1.43 -20.13
N PRO A 369 -15.26 -2.20 -20.22
CA PRO A 369 -14.19 -1.93 -21.19
C PRO A 369 -14.68 -2.11 -22.63
N VAL A 370 -14.34 -1.13 -23.48
CA VAL A 370 -14.52 -1.17 -24.93
C VAL A 370 -13.13 -1.14 -25.58
N VAL A 371 -12.67 -2.30 -26.04
CA VAL A 371 -11.31 -2.46 -26.56
C VAL A 371 -11.20 -1.81 -27.94
N VAL A 372 -10.19 -0.95 -28.18
CA VAL A 372 -9.87 -0.36 -29.49
C VAL A 372 -8.60 -1.01 -30.04
N LYS A 373 -8.56 -1.36 -31.33
CA LYS A 373 -7.41 -2.03 -31.95
C LYS A 373 -6.24 -1.08 -32.12
N CYS A 374 -5.08 -1.68 -32.37
CA CYS A 374 -3.91 -0.98 -32.86
C CYS A 374 -3.70 -1.27 -34.35
N ASP A 375 -3.09 -0.32 -35.07
CA ASP A 375 -2.64 -0.49 -36.45
C ASP A 375 -1.43 -1.43 -36.55
N GLU A 376 -0.98 -1.73 -37.77
CA GLU A 376 0.18 -2.60 -38.02
C GLU A 376 1.50 -2.04 -37.48
N ARG A 377 1.55 -0.74 -37.17
CA ARG A 377 2.71 -0.04 -36.57
C ARG A 377 2.60 0.06 -35.06
N GLY A 378 1.55 -0.49 -34.45
CA GLY A 378 1.33 -0.52 -33.02
C GLY A 378 0.74 0.76 -32.41
N ASN A 379 0.30 1.74 -33.21
CA ASN A 379 -0.45 2.91 -32.75
C ASN A 379 -1.93 2.55 -32.57
N VAL A 380 -2.69 3.34 -31.82
CA VAL A 380 -4.15 3.17 -31.74
C VAL A 380 -4.80 3.51 -33.09
N ASP A 381 -5.75 2.67 -33.52
CA ASP A 381 -6.55 2.97 -34.72
C ASP A 381 -7.48 4.16 -34.43
N LEU A 382 -7.11 5.35 -34.91
CA LEU A 382 -7.86 6.58 -34.70
C LEU A 382 -9.25 6.54 -35.36
N ALA A 383 -9.42 5.82 -36.47
CA ALA A 383 -10.72 5.70 -37.12
C ALA A 383 -11.67 4.86 -36.26
N GLU A 384 -11.17 3.73 -35.74
CA GLU A 384 -11.94 2.90 -34.80
C GLU A 384 -12.18 3.61 -33.46
N TRP A 385 -11.22 4.41 -32.98
CA TRP A 385 -11.37 5.26 -31.78
C TRP A 385 -12.54 6.22 -31.93
N LYS A 386 -12.58 6.98 -33.03
CA LYS A 386 -13.67 7.90 -33.38
C LYS A 386 -15.01 7.16 -33.47
N GLN A 387 -15.02 6.01 -34.13
CA GLN A 387 -16.23 5.20 -34.26
C GLN A 387 -16.75 4.74 -32.90
N LYS A 388 -15.90 4.18 -32.04
CA LYS A 388 -16.30 3.66 -30.73
C LYS A 388 -16.68 4.74 -29.74
N ALA A 389 -16.04 5.91 -29.78
CA ALA A 389 -16.47 7.06 -29.02
C ALA A 389 -17.88 7.50 -29.42
N LYS A 390 -18.16 7.59 -30.73
CA LYS A 390 -19.48 7.92 -31.26
C LYS A 390 -20.55 6.88 -30.91
N GLU A 391 -20.23 5.59 -31.01
CA GLU A 391 -21.12 4.50 -30.64
C GLU A 391 -21.42 4.48 -29.13
N SER A 392 -20.43 4.87 -28.31
CA SER A 392 -20.60 4.99 -26.86
C SER A 392 -21.50 6.17 -26.49
N GLY A 393 -21.37 7.30 -27.20
CA GLY A 393 -22.22 8.48 -27.04
C GLY A 393 -22.30 8.95 -25.59
N GLU A 394 -23.53 9.17 -25.10
CA GLU A 394 -23.82 9.59 -23.73
C GLU A 394 -23.46 8.54 -22.66
N ASN A 395 -23.12 7.31 -23.04
CA ASN A 395 -22.67 6.27 -22.11
C ASN A 395 -21.13 6.25 -21.95
N LEU A 396 -20.39 7.09 -22.68
CA LEU A 396 -18.94 7.18 -22.55
C LEU A 396 -18.57 7.83 -21.22
N ALA A 397 -17.95 7.06 -20.33
CA ALA A 397 -17.47 7.54 -19.04
C ALA A 397 -16.05 8.07 -19.13
N ALA A 398 -15.16 7.29 -19.76
CA ALA A 398 -13.76 7.62 -19.83
C ALA A 398 -13.03 6.92 -20.99
N CYS A 399 -11.77 7.25 -21.17
CA CYS A 399 -10.80 6.37 -21.81
C CYS A 399 -9.63 6.10 -20.87
N MET A 400 -8.90 5.00 -21.11
CA MET A 400 -7.62 4.74 -20.47
C MET A 400 -6.54 4.59 -21.55
N ILE A 401 -5.62 5.53 -21.61
CA ILE A 401 -4.49 5.53 -22.55
C ILE A 401 -3.16 5.46 -21.80
N THR A 402 -2.11 4.97 -22.44
CA THR A 402 -0.74 4.96 -21.91
C THR A 402 0.12 5.79 -22.85
N TYR A 403 0.89 6.74 -22.32
CA TYR A 403 1.76 7.59 -23.15
C TYR A 403 3.20 7.68 -22.59
N PRO A 404 4.24 7.48 -23.41
CA PRO A 404 4.19 6.73 -24.68
C PRO A 404 3.55 5.35 -24.48
N SER A 405 3.08 4.74 -25.56
CA SER A 405 2.32 3.48 -25.50
C SER A 405 3.15 2.34 -24.87
N THR A 406 2.50 1.22 -24.56
CA THR A 406 3.19 0.02 -24.04
C THR A 406 4.16 -0.60 -25.06
N HIS A 407 4.04 -0.23 -26.35
CA HIS A 407 5.01 -0.56 -27.39
C HIS A 407 6.24 0.37 -27.38
N GLY A 408 6.24 1.44 -26.57
CA GLY A 408 7.33 2.43 -26.51
C GLY A 408 7.23 3.53 -27.57
N ILE A 409 6.05 3.74 -28.15
CA ILE A 409 5.82 4.68 -29.25
C ILE A 409 5.16 5.97 -28.73
N PHE A 410 5.67 7.12 -29.17
CA PHE A 410 5.01 8.42 -28.97
C PHE A 410 3.97 8.64 -30.07
N GLU A 411 2.70 8.43 -29.75
CA GLU A 411 1.59 8.57 -30.70
C GLU A 411 1.35 10.03 -31.08
N GLN A 412 1.29 10.29 -32.39
CA GLN A 412 1.15 11.66 -32.92
C GLN A 412 -0.24 12.24 -32.67
N ASP A 413 -1.26 11.39 -32.67
CA ASP A 413 -2.67 11.79 -32.59
C ASP A 413 -3.24 11.76 -31.16
N VAL A 414 -2.39 11.63 -30.13
CA VAL A 414 -2.83 11.46 -28.74
C VAL A 414 -3.72 12.61 -28.25
N LYS A 415 -3.46 13.85 -28.67
CA LYS A 415 -4.29 15.00 -28.30
C LYS A 415 -5.66 14.94 -28.97
N GLU A 416 -5.71 14.55 -30.24
CA GLU A 416 -6.97 14.36 -30.96
C GLU A 416 -7.79 13.24 -30.30
N MET A 417 -7.15 12.16 -29.85
CA MET A 417 -7.83 11.10 -29.10
C MET A 417 -8.48 11.61 -27.80
N CYS A 418 -7.77 12.46 -27.04
CA CYS A 418 -8.29 13.12 -25.83
C CYS A 418 -9.49 14.02 -26.18
N GLU A 419 -9.34 14.89 -27.17
CA GLU A 419 -10.39 15.81 -27.63
C GLU A 419 -11.66 15.07 -28.05
N ILE A 420 -11.53 13.95 -28.75
CA ILE A 420 -12.68 13.11 -29.14
C ILE A 420 -13.41 12.59 -27.90
N VAL A 421 -12.70 12.13 -26.88
CA VAL A 421 -13.32 11.62 -25.64
C VAL A 421 -14.06 12.75 -24.92
N HIS A 422 -13.45 13.93 -24.82
CA HIS A 422 -14.06 15.12 -24.24
C HIS A 422 -15.30 15.58 -25.02
N GLN A 423 -15.31 15.50 -26.35
CA GLN A 423 -16.46 15.85 -27.20
C GLN A 423 -17.70 15.00 -26.89
N PHE A 424 -17.53 13.76 -26.44
CA PHE A 424 -18.63 12.87 -26.02
C PHE A 424 -18.87 12.88 -24.50
N GLY A 425 -18.25 13.81 -23.76
CA GLY A 425 -18.42 14.00 -22.32
C GLY A 425 -17.66 12.99 -21.44
N GLY A 426 -16.79 12.17 -22.02
CA GLY A 426 -15.92 11.28 -21.26
C GLY A 426 -14.74 12.01 -20.63
N GLN A 427 -14.08 11.38 -19.66
CA GLN A 427 -12.83 11.85 -19.07
C GLN A 427 -11.62 11.04 -19.57
N VAL A 428 -10.44 11.63 -19.61
CA VAL A 428 -9.22 11.01 -20.09
C VAL A 428 -8.36 10.56 -18.90
N TYR A 429 -8.27 9.25 -18.70
CA TYR A 429 -7.32 8.65 -17.78
C TYR A 429 -6.02 8.30 -18.50
N LEU A 430 -4.89 8.82 -18.01
CA LEU A 430 -3.55 8.52 -18.51
C LEU A 430 -2.80 7.61 -17.53
N ASP A 431 -2.41 6.44 -18.00
CA ASP A 431 -1.49 5.53 -17.33
C ASP A 431 -0.05 6.10 -17.41
N GLY A 432 0.41 6.65 -16.29
CA GLY A 432 1.73 7.27 -16.18
C GLY A 432 2.86 6.30 -15.82
N ALA A 433 2.68 4.98 -15.99
CA ALA A 433 3.76 4.00 -15.81
C ALA A 433 5.00 4.31 -16.67
N ASN A 434 4.79 4.95 -17.82
CA ASN A 434 5.83 5.31 -18.78
C ASN A 434 6.33 6.76 -18.65
N MET A 435 6.04 7.45 -17.53
CA MET A 435 6.46 8.84 -17.30
C MET A 435 7.98 9.06 -17.33
N ASN A 436 8.80 8.02 -17.18
CA ASN A 436 10.25 8.14 -17.36
C ASN A 436 10.68 8.56 -18.78
N ALA A 437 9.76 8.56 -19.75
CA ALA A 437 9.95 9.08 -21.09
C ALA A 437 9.34 10.49 -21.29
N GLN A 438 8.74 11.09 -20.25
CA GLN A 438 8.05 12.37 -20.32
C GLN A 438 8.66 13.45 -19.43
N VAL A 439 9.06 13.12 -18.18
CA VAL A 439 9.43 14.11 -17.15
C VAL A 439 10.44 15.14 -17.69
N GLY A 440 10.07 16.41 -17.68
CA GLY A 440 10.91 17.53 -18.13
C GLY A 440 10.89 17.80 -19.65
N LEU A 441 10.16 16.99 -20.45
CA LEU A 441 10.00 17.14 -21.90
C LEU A 441 8.55 17.43 -22.31
N THR A 442 7.61 16.72 -21.70
CA THR A 442 6.15 16.90 -21.86
C THR A 442 5.46 16.44 -20.57
N ASN A 443 4.13 16.57 -20.49
CA ASN A 443 3.38 16.11 -19.33
C ASN A 443 1.92 15.75 -19.67
N PRO A 444 1.24 14.96 -18.81
CA PRO A 444 -0.18 14.61 -18.94
C PRO A 444 -1.12 15.79 -19.17
N GLY A 445 -0.94 16.91 -18.48
CA GLY A 445 -1.79 18.10 -18.64
C GLY A 445 -1.73 18.67 -20.06
N VAL A 446 -0.54 18.79 -20.65
CA VAL A 446 -0.34 19.25 -22.03
C VAL A 446 -0.91 18.26 -23.06
N ILE A 447 -0.94 16.97 -22.73
CA ILE A 447 -1.53 15.91 -23.56
C ILE A 447 -3.07 15.96 -23.56
N GLY A 448 -3.68 16.52 -22.50
CA GLY A 448 -5.13 16.59 -22.32
C GLY A 448 -5.69 15.50 -21.41
N ALA A 449 -4.88 14.96 -20.50
CA ALA A 449 -5.35 14.02 -19.47
C ALA A 449 -6.10 14.76 -18.36
N ASP A 450 -7.21 14.19 -17.87
CA ASP A 450 -7.93 14.69 -16.69
C ASP A 450 -7.39 14.07 -15.40
N VAL A 451 -6.94 12.81 -15.48
CA VAL A 451 -6.37 12.04 -14.36
C VAL A 451 -5.16 11.27 -14.84
N CYS A 452 -4.08 11.26 -14.06
CA CYS A 452 -2.90 10.45 -14.33
C CYS A 452 -2.42 9.77 -13.05
N HIS A 453 -2.15 8.46 -13.08
CA HIS A 453 -1.40 7.84 -11.99
C HIS A 453 0.10 7.79 -12.27
N LEU A 454 0.92 7.81 -11.22
CA LEU A 454 2.37 7.67 -11.31
C LEU A 454 2.86 6.45 -10.54
N ASN A 455 3.59 5.54 -11.19
CA ASN A 455 4.34 4.51 -10.47
C ASN A 455 5.61 5.11 -9.86
N LEU A 456 5.56 5.49 -8.58
CA LEU A 456 6.74 6.01 -7.87
C LEU A 456 7.88 4.97 -7.77
N HIS A 457 7.52 3.69 -7.77
CA HIS A 457 8.43 2.53 -7.80
C HIS A 457 8.95 2.15 -9.19
N LYS A 458 8.69 2.99 -10.19
CA LYS A 458 9.29 2.92 -11.53
C LYS A 458 10.04 4.22 -11.80
N THR A 459 9.28 5.29 -12.03
CA THR A 459 9.82 6.57 -12.48
C THR A 459 10.55 7.32 -11.38
N PHE A 460 10.20 7.12 -10.11
CA PHE A 460 10.69 7.96 -9.01
C PHE A 460 11.37 7.17 -7.88
N ALA A 461 12.17 6.19 -8.28
CA ALA A 461 13.22 5.53 -7.52
C ALA A 461 12.83 4.70 -6.27
N ILE A 462 11.53 4.57 -5.92
CA ILE A 462 11.13 3.56 -4.91
C ILE A 462 11.58 2.16 -5.41
N PRO A 463 12.23 1.33 -4.57
CA PRO A 463 12.76 0.04 -5.00
C PRO A 463 11.66 -0.96 -5.35
N HIS A 464 11.90 -1.78 -6.37
CA HIS A 464 10.96 -2.81 -6.82
C HIS A 464 10.73 -3.92 -5.78
N GLY A 465 11.67 -4.14 -4.85
CA GLY A 465 11.49 -5.03 -3.69
C GLY A 465 11.12 -6.49 -4.01
N GLY A 466 11.50 -7.00 -5.19
CA GLY A 466 11.09 -8.34 -5.65
C GLY A 466 9.62 -8.47 -6.04
N GLY A 467 8.88 -7.36 -6.13
CA GLY A 467 7.44 -7.32 -6.44
C GLY A 467 6.61 -6.42 -5.52
N GLY A 468 7.23 -5.46 -4.83
CA GLY A 468 6.62 -4.53 -3.89
C GLY A 468 7.58 -4.15 -2.76
N PRO A 469 7.52 -2.92 -2.21
CA PRO A 469 6.35 -2.03 -2.21
C PRO A 469 6.19 -1.18 -3.47
N GLY A 470 5.02 -0.57 -3.60
CA GLY A 470 4.75 0.48 -4.56
C GLY A 470 3.97 1.64 -3.93
N VAL A 471 3.91 2.74 -4.68
CA VAL A 471 2.95 3.84 -4.54
C VAL A 471 2.51 4.21 -5.96
N GLY A 472 1.21 4.47 -6.11
CA GLY A 472 0.55 4.87 -7.35
C GLY A 472 -0.22 6.15 -7.16
N SER A 473 0.48 7.26 -6.90
CA SER A 473 -0.18 8.56 -6.69
C SER A 473 -1.04 8.92 -7.90
N ILE A 474 -2.16 9.63 -7.69
CA ILE A 474 -2.97 10.17 -8.78
C ILE A 474 -2.90 11.69 -8.78
N SER A 475 -2.73 12.27 -9.96
CA SER A 475 -2.81 13.70 -10.19
C SER A 475 -4.03 14.00 -11.06
N VAL A 476 -4.75 15.08 -10.78
CA VAL A 476 -6.04 15.39 -11.38
C VAL A 476 -6.18 16.87 -11.75
N VAL A 477 -7.02 17.15 -12.75
CA VAL A 477 -7.47 18.51 -13.10
C VAL A 477 -8.41 19.10 -12.05
N GLN A 478 -8.62 20.42 -12.12
CA GLN A 478 -9.36 21.21 -11.13
C GLN A 478 -10.75 20.65 -10.77
N HIS A 479 -11.55 20.25 -11.76
CA HIS A 479 -12.93 19.79 -11.51
C HIS A 479 -13.02 18.40 -10.88
N LEU A 480 -11.90 17.69 -10.75
CA LEU A 480 -11.84 16.36 -10.13
C LEU A 480 -11.30 16.39 -8.69
N ILE A 481 -10.83 17.54 -8.20
CA ILE A 481 -10.20 17.68 -6.88
C ILE A 481 -11.13 17.26 -5.74
N GLU A 482 -12.41 17.64 -5.80
CA GLU A 482 -13.39 17.32 -4.75
C GLU A 482 -13.66 15.80 -4.61
N PHE A 483 -13.28 15.01 -5.61
CA PHE A 483 -13.49 13.56 -5.67
C PHE A 483 -12.22 12.74 -5.43
N LEU A 484 -11.11 13.40 -5.06
CA LEU A 484 -9.91 12.72 -4.60
C LEU A 484 -10.20 11.87 -3.36
N PRO A 485 -9.42 10.78 -3.13
CA PRO A 485 -9.63 9.90 -2.00
C PRO A 485 -9.49 10.67 -0.67
N SER A 486 -10.44 10.46 0.24
CA SER A 486 -10.46 11.14 1.54
C SER A 486 -9.27 10.73 2.43
N THR A 487 -8.63 11.71 3.06
CA THR A 487 -7.59 11.49 4.10
C THR A 487 -8.18 11.28 5.50
N THR A 488 -9.50 11.26 5.64
CA THR A 488 -10.22 11.05 6.91
C THR A 488 -11.20 9.89 6.82
N PHE A 489 -10.92 8.90 5.97
CA PHE A 489 -11.75 7.70 5.76
C PHE A 489 -13.18 7.96 5.26
N GLY A 490 -13.37 9.03 4.49
CA GLY A 490 -14.63 9.33 3.80
C GLY A 490 -14.77 8.65 2.43
N ASN A 491 -15.45 9.33 1.50
CA ASN A 491 -15.64 8.83 0.15
C ASN A 491 -14.31 8.56 -0.57
N ASN A 492 -14.35 7.61 -1.51
CA ASN A 492 -13.22 7.24 -2.36
C ASN A 492 -11.97 6.79 -1.57
N THR A 493 -12.11 6.36 -0.32
CA THR A 493 -11.00 5.76 0.44
C THR A 493 -10.61 4.41 -0.17
N VAL A 494 -9.37 4.31 -0.67
CA VAL A 494 -8.88 3.11 -1.39
C VAL A 494 -7.78 2.35 -0.65
N SER A 495 -7.19 2.97 0.37
CA SER A 495 -6.11 2.41 1.19
C SER A 495 -6.53 2.39 2.67
N ALA A 496 -5.97 1.45 3.44
CA ALA A 496 -6.24 1.34 4.88
C ALA A 496 -5.65 2.49 5.72
N SER A 497 -4.76 3.30 5.14
CA SER A 497 -4.15 4.47 5.76
C SER A 497 -4.40 5.72 4.91
N PRO A 498 -4.52 6.92 5.52
CA PRO A 498 -4.81 8.17 4.80
C PRO A 498 -3.87 8.50 3.64
N TYR A 499 -2.60 8.12 3.79
CA TYR A 499 -1.52 8.42 2.84
C TYR A 499 -0.85 7.14 2.29
N GLY A 500 -1.53 6.00 2.35
CA GLY A 500 -1.02 4.73 1.85
C GLY A 500 0.32 4.33 2.50
N SER A 501 1.32 4.05 1.67
CA SER A 501 2.66 3.67 2.10
C SER A 501 3.55 4.90 2.35
N ALA A 502 3.20 5.73 3.35
CA ALA A 502 3.87 7.00 3.60
C ALA A 502 5.38 6.88 3.88
N GLY A 503 5.83 5.76 4.47
CA GLY A 503 7.24 5.52 4.82
C GLY A 503 8.22 5.43 3.64
N VAL A 504 7.73 5.22 2.41
CA VAL A 504 8.58 5.19 1.20
C VAL A 504 8.55 6.49 0.39
N LEU A 505 7.68 7.45 0.74
CA LEU A 505 7.61 8.75 0.08
C LEU A 505 8.91 9.58 0.19
N PRO A 506 9.71 9.51 1.28
CA PRO A 506 10.99 10.19 1.35
C PRO A 506 11.98 9.82 0.22
N ILE A 507 11.87 8.61 -0.36
CA ILE A 507 12.72 8.17 -1.48
C ILE A 507 12.45 9.03 -2.72
N THR A 508 11.17 9.11 -3.12
CA THR A 508 10.71 9.92 -4.25
C THR A 508 10.99 11.40 -4.01
N TYR A 509 10.74 11.89 -2.80
CA TYR A 509 11.05 13.27 -2.43
C TYR A 509 12.55 13.56 -2.59
N GLY A 510 13.40 12.69 -2.06
CA GLY A 510 14.86 12.79 -2.19
C GLY A 510 15.32 12.79 -3.65
N TYR A 511 14.81 11.88 -4.47
CA TYR A 511 15.11 11.81 -5.90
C TYR A 511 14.78 13.13 -6.61
N ILE A 512 13.54 13.63 -6.46
CA ILE A 512 13.11 14.89 -7.11
C ILE A 512 13.97 16.06 -6.64
N ARG A 513 14.24 16.16 -5.34
CA ARG A 513 14.98 17.28 -4.75
C ARG A 513 16.47 17.28 -5.11
N MET A 514 17.11 16.12 -5.20
CA MET A 514 18.51 16.01 -5.58
C MET A 514 18.72 16.20 -7.08
N MET A 515 17.78 15.72 -7.91
CA MET A 515 17.88 15.86 -9.36
C MET A 515 17.52 17.27 -9.84
N GLY A 516 16.53 17.91 -9.21
CA GLY A 516 15.97 19.17 -9.70
C GLY A 516 15.37 19.04 -11.11
N ALA A 517 14.83 20.13 -11.64
CA ALA A 517 14.20 20.11 -12.97
C ALA A 517 15.17 19.69 -14.09
N GLU A 518 16.40 20.21 -14.07
CA GLU A 518 17.42 19.90 -15.08
C GLU A 518 17.85 18.43 -15.04
N GLY A 519 18.14 17.89 -13.86
CA GLY A 519 18.54 16.49 -13.72
C GLY A 519 17.40 15.53 -14.07
N LEU A 520 16.16 15.85 -13.69
CA LEU A 520 14.99 15.07 -14.07
C LEU A 520 14.80 15.02 -15.60
N LYS A 521 14.95 16.16 -16.28
CA LYS A 521 14.91 16.24 -17.75
C LYS A 521 16.04 15.41 -18.38
N GLN A 522 17.27 15.56 -17.91
CA GLN A 522 18.42 14.81 -18.42
C GLN A 522 18.27 13.30 -18.22
N ALA A 523 17.66 12.86 -17.11
CA ALA A 523 17.37 11.45 -16.87
C ALA A 523 16.40 10.89 -17.92
N THR A 524 15.36 11.65 -18.29
CA THR A 524 14.42 11.30 -19.36
C THR A 524 15.11 11.23 -20.72
N GLU A 525 15.88 12.27 -21.08
CA GLU A 525 16.64 12.32 -22.34
C GLU A 525 17.61 11.14 -22.46
N THR A 526 18.31 10.81 -21.38
CA THR A 526 19.25 9.69 -21.32
C THR A 526 18.55 8.34 -21.44
N ALA A 527 17.36 8.19 -20.85
CA ALA A 527 16.56 6.96 -20.97
C ALA A 527 16.14 6.72 -22.42
N ILE A 528 15.63 7.75 -23.10
CA ILE A 528 15.23 7.70 -24.51
C ILE A 528 16.45 7.42 -25.40
N LEU A 529 17.58 8.10 -25.17
CA LEU A 529 18.83 7.89 -25.88
C LEU A 529 19.32 6.44 -25.74
N SER A 530 19.32 5.91 -24.53
CA SER A 530 19.80 4.55 -24.24
C SER A 530 18.94 3.49 -24.93
N ALA A 531 17.62 3.66 -24.93
CA ALA A 531 16.70 2.77 -25.64
C ALA A 531 16.92 2.80 -27.17
N ASN A 532 17.03 3.99 -27.75
CA ASN A 532 17.28 4.17 -29.19
C ASN A 532 18.65 3.65 -29.62
N TYR A 533 19.68 3.81 -28.77
CA TYR A 533 20.99 3.23 -29.01
C TYR A 533 20.93 1.70 -29.12
N LEU A 534 20.26 1.04 -28.17
CA LEU A 534 20.08 -0.41 -28.17
C LEU A 534 19.28 -0.88 -29.40
N ALA A 535 18.16 -0.22 -29.71
CA ALA A 535 17.38 -0.52 -30.90
C ALA A 535 18.23 -0.40 -32.18
N SER A 536 19.01 0.66 -32.31
CA SER A 536 19.90 0.89 -33.45
C SER A 536 20.99 -0.18 -33.57
N LYS A 537 21.53 -0.67 -32.46
CA LYS A 537 22.51 -1.76 -32.43
C LYS A 537 21.92 -3.12 -32.78
N LEU A 538 20.65 -3.35 -32.43
CA LEU A 538 20.00 -4.65 -32.57
C LEU A 538 19.14 -4.79 -33.84
N LYS A 539 18.82 -3.70 -34.55
CA LYS A 539 17.94 -3.70 -35.73
C LYS A 539 18.35 -4.64 -36.86
N GLY A 540 19.65 -4.95 -36.98
CA GLY A 540 20.16 -5.87 -38.00
C GLY A 540 19.97 -7.36 -37.65
N SER A 541 19.65 -7.66 -36.40
CA SER A 541 19.51 -9.03 -35.86
C SER A 541 18.11 -9.34 -35.35
N TYR A 542 17.35 -8.32 -34.95
CA TYR A 542 15.99 -8.43 -34.42
C TYR A 542 15.07 -7.44 -35.12
N GLY A 543 13.82 -7.83 -35.37
CA GLY A 543 12.77 -6.88 -35.73
C GLY A 543 12.50 -5.92 -34.59
N ILE A 544 12.39 -4.62 -34.90
CA ILE A 544 12.02 -3.58 -33.95
C ILE A 544 10.64 -3.08 -34.38
N VAL A 545 9.71 -3.06 -33.43
CA VAL A 545 8.36 -2.49 -33.62
C VAL A 545 8.43 -0.99 -33.38
#